data_AF-X1UZV3-F1
#
_entry.id   AF-X1UZV3-F1
#
_cell.length_a   1.000
_cell.length_b   1.000
_cell.length_c   1.000
_cell.angle_alpha   90.00
_cell.angle_beta   90.00
_cell.angle_gamma   90.00
#
_symmetry.space_group_name_H-M   'P 1'
#
loop_
_entity.id
_entity.type
_entity.pdbx_description
1 polymer ?
#
loop_
_entity_poly.entity_id
_entity_poly.type
_entity_poly.pdbx_seq_one_letter_code
_entity_poly.pdbx_strand_id
1 'polypeptide(L)'
;FNYIKKYDSFEATKNNILVTKEEIKRAYRKVDKKTIQAIKQAKENIENYAKIQLPKEWNKEIKKGIKVGQLVKPLDSVGCYIPGGNFPLISTVLMTVIPAKVAGVKEIIICSPPKENNEALYVAADIAGADKIYRAGGSQSIAAMAYGTESINKVDKIVGPGNIFVTAAKKLVYGDVGIDFLAGPSEVLILAEKGNPKSIAADMLAQAEHDLLASAVLVTTKKQLAEEVKEEINKQLSSLNPKSFALSSLRKYGA
;
A
#
# COMPACT_ATOMS: atom_id res chain seq x y z
N PHE A 1 -1.71 11.03 -20.87
CA PHE A 1 -0.29 11.37 -21.10
C PHE A 1 0.07 12.77 -20.62
N ASN A 2 -0.65 13.84 -21.01
CA ASN A 2 -0.35 15.23 -20.60
C ASN A 2 -0.14 15.42 -19.09
N TYR A 3 -0.99 14.83 -18.24
CA TYR A 3 -0.85 14.92 -16.79
C TYR A 3 0.40 14.21 -16.26
N ILE A 4 0.78 13.06 -16.84
CA ILE A 4 2.01 12.34 -16.46
C ILE A 4 3.24 13.19 -16.82
N LYS A 5 3.26 13.81 -18.01
CA LYS A 5 4.33 14.74 -18.39
C LYS A 5 4.41 15.94 -17.43
N LYS A 6 3.26 16.53 -17.08
CA LYS A 6 3.19 17.72 -16.24
C LYS A 6 3.62 17.47 -14.79
N TYR A 7 3.23 16.35 -14.20
CA TYR A 7 3.40 16.10 -12.76
C TYR A 7 4.51 15.10 -12.43
N ASP A 8 4.85 14.20 -13.37
CA ASP A 8 5.85 13.16 -13.16
C ASP A 8 7.08 13.33 -14.06
N SER A 9 7.14 14.39 -14.88
CA SER A 9 8.23 14.69 -15.82
C SER A 9 8.58 13.52 -16.77
N PHE A 10 7.60 12.68 -17.08
CA PHE A 10 7.77 11.51 -17.94
C PHE A 10 6.91 11.63 -19.21
N GLU A 11 7.55 11.49 -20.37
CA GLU A 11 6.88 11.53 -21.67
C GLU A 11 6.21 10.18 -21.98
N ALA A 12 5.05 9.98 -21.36
CA ALA A 12 4.24 8.79 -21.57
C ALA A 12 3.65 8.74 -22.99
N THR A 13 3.72 7.56 -23.61
CA THR A 13 3.12 7.20 -24.89
C THR A 13 2.42 5.85 -24.76
N LYS A 14 1.63 5.46 -25.75
CA LYS A 14 1.00 4.12 -25.78
C LYS A 14 2.03 2.98 -25.67
N ASN A 15 3.25 3.20 -26.17
CA ASN A 15 4.29 2.18 -26.25
C ASN A 15 5.15 2.06 -24.99
N ASN A 16 5.15 3.05 -24.10
CA ASN A 16 6.03 3.07 -22.92
C ASN A 16 5.29 3.21 -21.58
N ILE A 17 3.97 3.43 -21.59
CA ILE A 17 3.20 3.54 -20.35
C ILE A 17 3.11 2.20 -19.61
N LEU A 18 3.06 1.08 -20.35
CA LEU A 18 3.07 -0.27 -19.81
C LEU A 18 4.52 -0.72 -19.58
N VAL A 19 4.82 -1.25 -18.39
CA VAL A 19 6.11 -1.88 -18.09
C VAL A 19 6.19 -3.22 -18.81
N THR A 20 7.26 -3.46 -19.57
CA THR A 20 7.40 -4.68 -20.36
C THR A 20 7.98 -5.84 -19.54
N LYS A 21 7.80 -7.07 -20.04
CA LYS A 21 8.41 -8.27 -19.43
C LYS A 21 9.94 -8.18 -19.44
N GLU A 22 10.53 -7.57 -20.44
CA GLU A 22 11.98 -7.33 -20.55
C GLU A 22 12.47 -6.38 -19.46
N GLU A 23 11.68 -5.35 -19.14
CA GLU A 23 11.98 -4.44 -18.03
C GLU A 23 11.92 -5.15 -16.68
N ILE A 24 10.91 -5.99 -16.45
CA ILE A 24 10.81 -6.83 -15.25
C ILE A 24 12.02 -7.78 -15.17
N LYS A 25 12.39 -8.46 -16.26
CA LYS A 25 13.58 -9.33 -16.32
C LYS A 25 14.88 -8.57 -16.01
N ARG A 26 15.01 -7.33 -16.49
CA ARG A 26 16.16 -6.47 -16.15
C ARG A 26 16.15 -6.06 -14.68
N ALA A 27 14.97 -5.80 -14.11
CA ALA A 27 14.81 -5.47 -12.69
C ALA A 27 15.32 -6.60 -11.79
N TYR A 28 15.00 -7.86 -12.09
CA TYR A 28 15.53 -9.03 -11.36
C TYR A 28 17.06 -9.12 -11.31
N ARG A 29 17.77 -8.52 -12.28
CA ARG A 29 19.25 -8.51 -12.30
C ARG A 29 19.83 -7.39 -11.43
N LYS A 30 19.05 -6.37 -11.13
CA LYS A 30 19.46 -5.19 -10.35
C LYS A 30 19.08 -5.30 -8.88
N VAL A 31 18.02 -6.03 -8.56
CA VAL A 31 17.59 -6.26 -7.17
C VAL A 31 18.43 -7.37 -6.56
N ASP A 32 18.96 -7.15 -5.36
CA ASP A 32 19.78 -8.13 -4.68
C ASP A 32 18.97 -9.37 -4.24
N LYS A 33 19.65 -10.51 -4.09
CA LYS A 33 19.02 -11.78 -3.76
C LYS A 33 18.34 -11.78 -2.39
N LYS A 34 18.86 -11.03 -1.40
CA LYS A 34 18.27 -10.99 -0.06
C LYS A 34 16.93 -10.27 -0.11
N THR A 35 16.84 -9.16 -0.85
CA THR A 35 15.56 -8.45 -1.08
C THR A 35 14.55 -9.35 -1.79
N ILE A 36 14.94 -10.06 -2.84
CA ILE A 36 14.04 -11.01 -3.54
C ILE A 36 13.54 -12.09 -2.57
N GLN A 37 14.42 -12.65 -1.74
CA GLN A 37 14.05 -13.67 -0.75
C GLN A 37 13.08 -13.11 0.31
N ALA A 38 13.32 -11.89 0.80
CA ALA A 38 12.43 -11.22 1.73
C ALA A 38 11.04 -10.97 1.13
N ILE A 39 10.97 -10.56 -0.14
CA ILE A 39 9.71 -10.39 -0.88
C ILE A 39 8.94 -11.73 -0.97
N LYS A 40 9.64 -12.82 -1.29
CA LYS A 40 9.02 -14.15 -1.37
C LYS A 40 8.48 -14.62 -0.01
N GLN A 41 9.24 -14.41 1.06
CA GLN A 41 8.81 -14.76 2.41
C GLN A 41 7.59 -13.94 2.84
N ALA A 42 7.61 -12.63 2.58
CA ALA A 42 6.48 -11.75 2.85
C ALA A 42 5.24 -12.19 2.06
N LYS A 43 5.41 -12.53 0.78
CA LYS A 43 4.32 -13.07 -0.04
C LYS A 43 3.69 -14.30 0.59
N GLU A 44 4.49 -15.29 0.97
CA GLU A 44 4.00 -16.53 1.56
C GLU A 44 3.15 -16.26 2.81
N ASN A 45 3.65 -15.39 3.70
CA ASN A 45 2.95 -15.04 4.93
C ASN A 45 1.59 -14.34 4.64
N ILE A 46 1.59 -13.38 3.71
CA ILE A 46 0.38 -12.65 3.32
C ILE A 46 -0.63 -13.59 2.64
N GLU A 47 -0.16 -14.44 1.74
CA GLU A 47 -0.98 -15.39 0.99
C GLU A 47 -1.64 -16.41 1.93
N ASN A 48 -0.88 -16.96 2.89
CA ASN A 48 -1.39 -17.89 3.88
C ASN A 48 -2.48 -17.24 4.75
N TYR A 49 -2.27 -16.00 5.19
CA TYR A 49 -3.27 -15.28 5.97
C TYR A 49 -4.53 -14.94 5.14
N ALA A 50 -4.35 -14.45 3.91
CA ALA A 50 -5.46 -14.11 3.02
C ALA A 50 -6.33 -15.34 2.68
N LYS A 51 -5.73 -16.53 2.53
CA LYS A 51 -6.47 -17.78 2.27
C LYS A 51 -7.39 -18.17 3.43
N ILE A 52 -6.96 -17.92 4.68
CA ILE A 52 -7.78 -18.18 5.87
C ILE A 52 -9.03 -17.29 5.90
N GLN A 53 -8.94 -16.08 5.36
CA GLN A 53 -10.02 -15.09 5.36
C GLN A 53 -11.05 -15.27 4.24
N LEU A 54 -10.86 -16.22 3.32
CA LEU A 54 -11.79 -16.42 2.20
C LEU A 54 -13.20 -16.78 2.73
N PRO A 55 -14.26 -16.04 2.31
CA PRO A 55 -15.61 -16.36 2.73
C PRO A 55 -16.08 -17.65 2.07
N LYS A 56 -16.80 -18.48 2.83
CA LYS A 56 -17.37 -19.73 2.34
C LYS A 56 -18.74 -19.50 1.72
N GLU A 57 -18.93 -20.03 0.52
CA GLU A 57 -20.27 -20.16 -0.06
C GLU A 57 -21.12 -21.13 0.75
N TRP A 58 -22.42 -20.87 0.80
CA TRP A 58 -23.34 -21.76 1.51
C TRP A 58 -24.75 -21.67 0.90
N ASN A 59 -25.54 -22.73 1.09
CA ASN A 59 -26.95 -22.76 0.78
C ASN A 59 -27.69 -23.61 1.82
N LYS A 60 -28.95 -23.29 2.09
CA LYS A 60 -29.78 -23.95 3.09
C LYS A 60 -31.26 -23.86 2.74
N GLU A 61 -32.00 -24.94 2.98
CA GLU A 61 -33.46 -24.91 2.99
C GLU A 61 -33.95 -24.46 4.38
N ILE A 62 -34.68 -23.34 4.43
CA ILE A 62 -35.16 -22.75 5.70
C ILE A 62 -36.62 -23.11 6.00
N LYS A 63 -37.35 -23.52 4.96
CA LYS A 63 -38.72 -24.04 5.02
C LYS A 63 -38.93 -24.93 3.81
N LYS A 64 -39.88 -25.87 3.87
CA LYS A 64 -40.19 -26.76 2.75
C LYS A 64 -40.35 -25.96 1.44
N GLY A 65 -39.47 -26.19 0.48
CA GLY A 65 -39.44 -25.52 -0.82
C GLY A 65 -38.78 -24.14 -0.85
N ILE A 66 -38.31 -23.60 0.28
CA ILE A 66 -37.67 -22.28 0.39
C ILE A 66 -36.18 -22.45 0.68
N LYS A 67 -35.34 -22.17 -0.32
CA LYS A 67 -33.87 -22.20 -0.23
C LYS A 67 -33.30 -20.80 -0.22
N VAL A 68 -32.30 -20.58 0.63
CA VAL A 68 -31.51 -19.35 0.72
C VAL A 68 -30.03 -19.70 0.70
N GLY A 69 -29.17 -18.77 0.33
CA GLY A 69 -27.74 -19.01 0.27
C GLY A 69 -26.95 -17.76 -0.06
N GLN A 70 -25.62 -17.93 -0.08
CA GLN A 70 -24.66 -16.91 -0.46
C GLN A 70 -23.67 -17.49 -1.46
N LEU A 71 -23.57 -16.83 -2.60
CA LEU A 71 -22.56 -17.06 -3.62
C LEU A 71 -21.47 -15.99 -3.46
N VAL A 72 -20.20 -16.39 -3.52
CA VAL A 72 -19.05 -15.50 -3.32
C VAL A 72 -18.24 -15.51 -4.60
N LYS A 73 -18.23 -14.39 -5.31
CA LYS A 73 -17.47 -14.24 -6.56
C LYS A 73 -16.41 -13.15 -6.40
N PRO A 74 -15.19 -13.36 -6.95
CA PRO A 74 -14.23 -12.28 -7.09
C PRO A 74 -14.74 -11.22 -8.05
N LEU A 75 -14.16 -10.02 -7.93
CA LEU A 75 -14.25 -9.00 -8.96
C LEU A 75 -13.53 -9.47 -10.23
N ASP A 76 -13.97 -9.01 -11.40
CA ASP A 76 -13.27 -9.32 -12.64
C ASP A 76 -11.92 -8.59 -12.70
N SER A 77 -11.86 -7.36 -12.19
CA SER A 77 -10.67 -6.50 -12.27
C SER A 77 -10.44 -5.59 -11.05
N VAL A 78 -9.18 -5.41 -10.66
CA VAL A 78 -8.76 -4.52 -9.57
C VAL A 78 -7.57 -3.67 -10.00
N GLY A 79 -7.64 -2.37 -9.70
CA GLY A 79 -6.54 -1.42 -9.86
C GLY A 79 -5.86 -1.12 -8.53
N CYS A 80 -4.57 -1.44 -8.41
CA CYS A 80 -3.74 -1.16 -7.25
C CYS A 80 -2.93 0.13 -7.49
N TYR A 81 -3.28 1.21 -6.80
CA TYR A 81 -2.48 2.43 -6.79
C TYR A 81 -1.31 2.29 -5.82
N ILE A 82 -0.09 2.48 -6.32
CA ILE A 82 1.14 2.43 -5.52
C ILE A 82 1.78 3.81 -5.56
N PRO A 83 1.90 4.52 -4.41
CA PRO A 83 2.56 5.81 -4.37
C PRO A 83 4.03 5.74 -4.78
N GLY A 84 4.53 6.79 -5.43
CA GLY A 84 5.94 6.88 -5.80
C GLY A 84 6.89 7.07 -4.61
N GLY A 85 6.44 7.77 -3.56
CA GLY A 85 7.22 8.02 -2.34
C GLY A 85 8.64 8.58 -2.59
N ASN A 86 9.45 8.56 -1.53
CA ASN A 86 10.91 8.69 -1.62
C ASN A 86 11.59 7.33 -1.88
N PHE A 87 10.87 6.23 -1.60
CA PHE A 87 11.35 4.86 -1.72
C PHE A 87 10.25 3.98 -2.36
N PRO A 88 10.64 2.94 -3.11
CA PRO A 88 9.68 1.98 -3.65
C PRO A 88 8.86 1.30 -2.53
N LEU A 89 7.55 1.48 -2.53
CA LEU A 89 6.65 0.89 -1.53
C LEU A 89 6.30 -0.57 -1.87
N ILE A 90 7.31 -1.44 -1.71
CA ILE A 90 7.21 -2.89 -1.97
C ILE A 90 6.08 -3.53 -1.17
N SER A 91 5.96 -3.19 0.12
CA SER A 91 4.91 -3.74 1.00
C SER A 91 3.51 -3.41 0.50
N THR A 92 3.27 -2.20 -0.01
CA THR A 92 1.98 -1.81 -0.59
C THR A 92 1.64 -2.64 -1.82
N VAL A 93 2.62 -2.98 -2.67
CA VAL A 93 2.40 -3.89 -3.79
C VAL A 93 1.90 -5.25 -3.30
N LEU A 94 2.61 -5.85 -2.34
CA LEU A 94 2.26 -7.16 -1.80
C LEU A 94 0.88 -7.14 -1.13
N MET A 95 0.61 -6.14 -0.29
CA MET A 95 -0.62 -6.03 0.49
C MET A 95 -1.87 -5.67 -0.34
N THR A 96 -1.70 -5.16 -1.57
CA THR A 96 -2.83 -4.87 -2.47
C THR A 96 -3.05 -5.98 -3.49
N VAL A 97 -1.98 -6.52 -4.08
CA VAL A 97 -2.06 -7.51 -5.16
C VAL A 97 -2.36 -8.91 -4.64
N ILE A 98 -1.71 -9.35 -3.56
CA ILE A 98 -1.84 -10.74 -3.09
C ILE A 98 -3.28 -11.04 -2.63
N PRO A 99 -3.97 -10.19 -1.84
CA PRO A 99 -5.35 -10.46 -1.47
C PRO A 99 -6.28 -10.55 -2.68
N ALA A 100 -6.09 -9.68 -3.70
CA ALA A 100 -6.85 -9.75 -4.95
C ALA A 100 -6.58 -11.07 -5.70
N LYS A 101 -5.32 -11.52 -5.73
CA LYS A 101 -4.96 -12.78 -6.37
C LYS A 101 -5.56 -13.99 -5.66
N VAL A 102 -5.50 -14.01 -4.32
CA VAL A 102 -6.09 -15.07 -3.49
C VAL A 102 -7.61 -15.10 -3.62
N ALA A 103 -8.27 -13.94 -3.73
CA ALA A 103 -9.70 -13.86 -3.97
C ALA A 103 -10.11 -14.45 -5.34
N GLY A 104 -9.18 -14.52 -6.31
CA GLY A 104 -9.43 -15.02 -7.66
C GLY A 104 -9.76 -13.92 -8.69
N VAL A 105 -9.34 -12.68 -8.44
CA VAL A 105 -9.49 -11.59 -9.41
C VAL A 105 -8.73 -11.93 -10.70
N LYS A 106 -9.39 -11.70 -11.85
CA LYS A 106 -8.87 -12.12 -13.16
C LYS A 106 -7.83 -11.16 -13.71
N GLU A 107 -8.02 -9.86 -13.53
CA GLU A 107 -7.09 -8.81 -13.96
C GLU A 107 -6.72 -7.89 -12.81
N ILE A 108 -5.44 -7.88 -12.43
CA ILE A 108 -4.88 -7.00 -11.41
C ILE A 108 -3.87 -6.07 -12.08
N ILE A 109 -4.21 -4.79 -12.15
CA ILE A 109 -3.33 -3.78 -12.72
C ILE A 109 -2.73 -2.90 -11.62
N ILE A 110 -1.50 -2.49 -11.80
CA ILE A 110 -0.82 -1.52 -10.92
C ILE A 110 -0.70 -0.19 -11.66
N CYS A 111 -1.02 0.90 -10.97
CA CYS A 111 -0.65 2.24 -11.39
C CYS A 111 0.34 2.83 -10.37
N SER A 112 1.55 3.14 -10.81
CA SER A 112 2.58 3.80 -10.01
C SER A 112 3.22 4.92 -10.82
N PRO A 113 3.47 6.12 -10.25
CA PRO A 113 4.15 7.19 -10.96
C PRO A 113 5.54 6.73 -11.43
N PRO A 114 5.98 7.16 -12.62
CA PRO A 114 7.33 6.87 -13.09
C PRO A 114 8.36 7.51 -12.15
N LYS A 115 9.24 6.69 -11.60
CA LYS A 115 10.34 7.09 -10.73
C LYS A 115 11.60 6.31 -11.10
N GLU A 116 12.74 6.90 -10.77
CA GLU A 116 14.01 6.18 -10.76
C GLU A 116 13.97 5.08 -9.68
N ASN A 117 14.69 3.98 -9.90
CA ASN A 117 14.85 2.87 -8.94
C ASN A 117 13.58 2.03 -8.63
N ASN A 118 12.63 1.95 -9.57
CA ASN A 118 11.42 1.11 -9.42
C ASN A 118 11.65 -0.39 -9.64
N GLU A 119 12.89 -0.87 -9.77
CA GLU A 119 13.18 -2.28 -10.04
C GLU A 119 12.62 -3.23 -8.97
N ALA A 120 12.76 -2.88 -7.69
CA ALA A 120 12.23 -3.69 -6.60
C ALA A 120 10.69 -3.73 -6.61
N LEU A 121 10.03 -2.65 -7.03
CA LEU A 121 8.58 -2.60 -7.23
C LEU A 121 8.16 -3.53 -8.36
N TYR A 122 8.87 -3.54 -9.49
CA TYR A 122 8.56 -4.42 -10.61
C TYR A 122 8.74 -5.89 -10.26
N VAL A 123 9.81 -6.23 -9.54
CA VAL A 123 10.06 -7.58 -9.03
C VAL A 123 8.96 -7.98 -8.04
N ALA A 124 8.57 -7.09 -7.12
CA ALA A 124 7.51 -7.37 -6.16
C ALA A 124 6.15 -7.58 -6.83
N ALA A 125 5.82 -6.79 -7.84
CA ALA A 125 4.58 -6.90 -8.60
C ALA A 125 4.48 -8.23 -9.36
N ASP A 126 5.57 -8.63 -10.02
CA ASP A 126 5.67 -9.91 -10.70
C ASP A 126 5.54 -11.09 -9.72
N ILE A 127 6.27 -11.05 -8.59
CA ILE A 127 6.17 -12.09 -7.54
C ILE A 127 4.76 -12.14 -6.94
N ALA A 128 4.12 -11.00 -6.69
CA ALA A 128 2.77 -10.92 -6.13
C ALA A 128 1.69 -11.42 -7.11
N GLY A 129 1.98 -11.43 -8.42
CA GLY A 129 1.08 -11.91 -9.46
C GLY A 129 0.18 -10.82 -10.05
N ALA A 130 0.67 -9.58 -10.13
CA ALA A 130 0.02 -8.51 -10.88
C ALA A 130 0.14 -8.78 -12.40
N ASP A 131 -0.91 -8.48 -13.16
CA ASP A 131 -0.97 -8.77 -14.59
C ASP A 131 -0.34 -7.65 -15.43
N LYS A 132 -0.50 -6.39 -15.01
CA LYS A 132 0.02 -5.21 -15.72
C LYS A 132 0.53 -4.16 -14.76
N ILE A 133 1.58 -3.43 -15.14
CA ILE A 133 2.12 -2.31 -14.38
C ILE A 133 2.18 -1.09 -15.29
N TYR A 134 1.51 -0.01 -14.90
CA TYR A 134 1.44 1.23 -15.65
C TYR A 134 2.20 2.34 -14.94
N ARG A 135 3.00 3.09 -15.72
CA ARG A 135 3.72 4.30 -15.31
C ARG A 135 2.78 5.50 -15.23
N ALA A 136 1.86 5.48 -14.27
CA ALA A 136 0.87 6.53 -14.05
C ALA A 136 0.59 6.70 -12.55
N GLY A 137 0.76 7.91 -12.03
CA GLY A 137 0.43 8.27 -10.66
C GLY A 137 -0.70 9.30 -10.56
N GLY A 138 -0.95 9.78 -9.34
CA GLY A 138 -1.84 10.91 -9.06
C GLY A 138 -3.32 10.67 -9.36
N SER A 139 -4.09 11.76 -9.38
CA SER A 139 -5.52 11.72 -9.68
C SER A 139 -5.81 11.22 -11.11
N GLN A 140 -4.89 11.45 -12.05
CA GLN A 140 -5.01 11.01 -13.44
C GLN A 140 -5.01 9.50 -13.59
N SER A 141 -4.25 8.76 -12.77
CA SER A 141 -4.26 7.29 -12.82
C SER A 141 -5.53 6.73 -12.19
N ILE A 142 -6.04 7.35 -11.12
CA ILE A 142 -7.33 7.01 -10.52
C ILE A 142 -8.45 7.18 -11.55
N ALA A 143 -8.49 8.32 -12.26
CA ALA A 143 -9.46 8.55 -13.32
C ALA A 143 -9.32 7.52 -14.47
N ALA A 144 -8.09 7.21 -14.89
CA ALA A 144 -7.84 6.23 -15.94
C ALA A 144 -8.31 4.81 -15.55
N MET A 145 -8.11 4.40 -14.30
CA MET A 145 -8.61 3.11 -13.79
C MET A 145 -10.14 3.12 -13.63
N ALA A 146 -10.74 4.22 -13.21
CA ALA A 146 -12.19 4.31 -13.00
C ALA A 146 -12.99 4.31 -14.31
N TYR A 147 -12.50 5.04 -15.33
CA TYR A 147 -13.25 5.29 -16.56
C TYR A 147 -12.67 4.59 -17.79
N GLY A 148 -11.46 4.05 -17.69
CA GLY A 148 -10.74 3.49 -18.81
C GLY A 148 -10.15 4.55 -19.75
N THR A 149 -9.19 4.11 -20.56
CA THR A 149 -8.55 4.87 -21.63
C THR A 149 -8.20 3.90 -22.77
N GLU A 150 -7.64 4.40 -23.86
CA GLU A 150 -7.11 3.55 -24.94
C GLU A 150 -5.93 2.65 -24.51
N SER A 151 -5.34 2.84 -23.32
CA SER A 151 -4.16 2.09 -22.85
C SER A 151 -4.34 1.40 -21.50
N ILE A 152 -5.22 1.94 -20.65
CA ILE A 152 -5.54 1.42 -19.31
C ILE A 152 -7.02 1.06 -19.33
N ASN A 153 -7.32 -0.22 -19.12
CA ASN A 153 -8.70 -0.69 -19.02
C ASN A 153 -9.36 -0.15 -17.75
N LYS A 154 -10.68 0.07 -17.81
CA LYS A 154 -11.49 0.30 -16.61
C LYS A 154 -11.37 -0.91 -15.68
N VAL A 155 -11.34 -0.67 -14.38
CA VAL A 155 -11.40 -1.70 -13.33
C VAL A 155 -12.69 -1.61 -12.50
N ASP A 156 -13.00 -2.68 -11.77
CA ASP A 156 -14.20 -2.73 -10.90
C ASP A 156 -13.94 -2.11 -9.52
N LYS A 157 -12.70 -2.16 -9.03
CA LYS A 157 -12.30 -1.57 -7.75
C LYS A 157 -10.89 -1.01 -7.79
N ILE A 158 -10.69 0.15 -7.17
CA ILE A 158 -9.38 0.77 -6.97
C ILE A 158 -8.99 0.69 -5.49
N VAL A 159 -7.80 0.19 -5.21
CA VAL A 159 -7.24 0.07 -3.85
C VAL A 159 -5.89 0.75 -3.76
N GLY A 160 -5.45 1.03 -2.54
CA GLY A 160 -4.15 1.61 -2.25
C GLY A 160 -4.25 3.05 -1.77
N PRO A 161 -3.44 3.43 -0.76
CA PRO A 161 -3.39 4.79 -0.26
C PRO A 161 -2.68 5.71 -1.25
N GLY A 162 -2.89 7.01 -1.12
CA GLY A 162 -2.15 8.01 -1.88
C GLY A 162 -2.20 9.37 -1.24
N ASN A 163 -1.59 10.35 -1.88
CA ASN A 163 -1.63 11.73 -1.42
C ASN A 163 -3.06 12.32 -1.50
N ILE A 164 -3.21 13.57 -1.04
CA ILE A 164 -4.51 14.26 -1.01
C ILE A 164 -5.24 14.27 -2.37
N PHE A 165 -4.51 14.36 -3.49
CA PHE A 165 -5.10 14.34 -4.83
C PHE A 165 -5.64 12.97 -5.22
N VAL A 166 -4.93 11.90 -4.84
CA VAL A 166 -5.40 10.53 -5.01
C VAL A 166 -6.62 10.26 -4.15
N THR A 167 -6.59 10.69 -2.88
CA THR A 167 -7.74 10.56 -1.96
C THR A 167 -8.95 11.33 -2.48
N ALA A 168 -8.76 12.57 -2.94
CA ALA A 168 -9.83 13.36 -3.54
C ALA A 168 -10.38 12.72 -4.82
N ALA A 169 -9.51 12.21 -5.70
CA ALA A 169 -9.94 11.52 -6.91
C ALA A 169 -10.73 10.25 -6.59
N LYS A 170 -10.27 9.42 -5.64
CA LYS A 170 -10.99 8.22 -5.17
C LYS A 170 -12.37 8.58 -4.64
N LYS A 171 -12.48 9.68 -3.89
CA LYS A 171 -13.77 10.19 -3.41
C LYS A 171 -14.69 10.59 -4.55
N LEU A 172 -14.17 11.23 -5.60
CA LEU A 172 -14.96 11.69 -6.74
C LEU A 172 -15.44 10.55 -7.65
N VAL A 173 -14.67 9.48 -7.79
CA VAL A 173 -15.04 8.32 -8.64
C VAL A 173 -15.81 7.24 -7.87
N TYR A 174 -15.99 7.41 -6.56
CA TYR A 174 -16.73 6.44 -5.75
C TYR A 174 -18.20 6.40 -6.20
N GLY A 175 -18.66 5.20 -6.55
CA GLY A 175 -19.97 4.97 -7.16
C GLY A 175 -19.84 4.45 -8.60
N ASP A 176 -18.91 5.00 -9.37
CA ASP A 176 -18.58 4.52 -10.72
C ASP A 176 -17.61 3.32 -10.69
N VAL A 177 -16.78 3.30 -9.64
CA VAL A 177 -15.84 2.23 -9.30
C VAL A 177 -15.82 2.03 -7.78
N GLY A 178 -15.58 0.81 -7.32
CA GLY A 178 -15.36 0.55 -5.91
C GLY A 178 -14.07 1.20 -5.43
N ILE A 179 -14.03 1.65 -4.17
CA ILE A 179 -12.78 2.02 -3.48
C ILE A 179 -12.63 1.22 -2.19
N ASP A 180 -11.42 1.12 -1.66
CA ASP A 180 -11.11 0.57 -0.34
C ASP A 180 -11.50 1.56 0.79
N PHE A 181 -10.81 2.68 0.89
CA PHE A 181 -11.04 3.75 1.86
C PHE A 181 -10.39 5.06 1.42
N LEU A 182 -10.76 6.16 2.09
CA LEU A 182 -10.09 7.45 1.95
C LEU A 182 -8.96 7.53 2.96
N ALA A 183 -7.71 7.58 2.47
CA ALA A 183 -6.55 7.56 3.34
C ALA A 183 -6.45 8.83 4.19
N GLY A 184 -6.24 8.65 5.49
CA GLY A 184 -5.87 9.68 6.45
C GLY A 184 -4.41 9.52 6.92
N PRO A 185 -3.95 10.41 7.81
CA PRO A 185 -2.64 10.26 8.44
C PRO A 185 -2.54 8.93 9.19
N SER A 186 -1.34 8.35 9.23
CA SER A 186 -1.09 7.08 9.90
C SER A 186 -0.85 7.29 11.39
N GLU A 187 -1.29 6.36 12.24
CA GLU A 187 -1.13 6.44 13.69
C GLU A 187 -0.68 5.12 14.33
N VAL A 188 0.01 5.20 15.48
CA VAL A 188 0.26 4.07 16.37
C VAL A 188 -0.08 4.46 17.81
N LEU A 189 -0.78 3.55 18.52
CA LEU A 189 -1.09 3.67 19.93
C LEU A 189 -0.46 2.50 20.69
N ILE A 190 0.48 2.80 21.58
CA ILE A 190 1.17 1.82 22.41
C ILE A 190 0.57 1.89 23.82
N LEU A 191 0.01 0.78 24.29
CA LEU A 191 -0.48 0.63 25.65
C LEU A 191 0.51 -0.21 26.45
N ALA A 192 1.18 0.38 27.44
CA ALA A 192 2.22 -0.33 28.20
C ALA A 192 2.23 0.04 29.69
N GLU A 193 2.10 -0.97 30.56
CA GLU A 193 2.39 -0.83 32.00
C GLU A 193 3.83 -1.22 32.35
N LYS A 194 4.45 -2.07 31.51
CA LYS A 194 5.82 -2.54 31.60
C LYS A 194 6.35 -2.71 30.16
N GLY A 195 7.65 -2.61 29.98
CA GLY A 195 8.28 -2.80 28.68
C GLY A 195 9.69 -2.25 28.68
N ASN A 196 10.45 -2.54 27.63
CA ASN A 196 11.75 -1.94 27.41
C ASN A 196 11.55 -0.52 26.83
N PRO A 197 11.95 0.55 27.52
CA PRO A 197 11.77 1.92 27.04
C PRO A 197 12.41 2.15 25.66
N LYS A 198 13.54 1.49 25.39
CA LYS A 198 14.25 1.59 24.11
C LYS A 198 13.43 1.06 22.94
N SER A 199 12.73 -0.06 23.14
CA SER A 199 11.90 -0.67 22.10
C SER A 199 10.65 0.15 21.84
N ILE A 200 9.97 0.61 22.90
CA ILE A 200 8.78 1.46 22.78
C ILE A 200 9.14 2.77 22.05
N ALA A 201 10.26 3.40 22.39
CA ALA A 201 10.75 4.58 21.69
C ALA A 201 11.01 4.30 20.20
N ALA A 202 11.61 3.15 19.88
CA ALA A 202 11.86 2.75 18.49
C ALA A 202 10.55 2.55 17.71
N ASP A 203 9.53 1.92 18.31
CA ASP A 203 8.23 1.72 17.69
C ASP A 203 7.51 3.06 17.42
N MET A 204 7.56 4.01 18.37
CA MET A 204 7.03 5.35 18.17
C MET A 204 7.75 6.09 17.04
N LEU A 205 9.08 5.99 16.99
CA LEU A 205 9.89 6.64 15.96
C LEU A 205 9.66 6.03 14.57
N ALA A 206 9.52 4.70 14.47
CA ALA A 206 9.20 4.00 13.23
C ALA A 206 7.87 4.48 12.62
N GLN A 207 6.88 4.80 13.47
CA GLN A 207 5.65 5.42 12.98
C GLN A 207 5.86 6.87 12.56
N ALA A 208 6.57 7.66 13.38
CA ALA A 208 6.73 9.09 13.17
C ALA A 208 7.57 9.44 11.92
N GLU A 209 8.46 8.55 11.48
CA GLU A 209 9.25 8.79 10.26
C GLU A 209 8.45 8.65 8.96
N HIS A 210 7.26 8.04 9.01
CA HIS A 210 6.47 7.71 7.83
C HIS A 210 5.86 8.94 7.13
N ASP A 211 5.34 9.91 7.89
CA ASP A 211 4.70 11.11 7.36
C ASP A 211 4.76 12.27 8.37
N LEU A 212 4.77 13.52 7.89
CA LEU A 212 4.72 14.73 8.74
C LEU A 212 3.45 14.81 9.61
N LEU A 213 2.37 14.17 9.18
CA LEU A 213 1.09 14.09 9.86
C LEU A 213 0.93 12.82 10.69
N ALA A 214 1.93 11.93 10.72
CA ALA A 214 1.85 10.71 11.51
C ALA A 214 1.73 11.02 13.01
N SER A 215 1.00 10.18 13.75
CA SER A 215 0.86 10.26 15.21
C SER A 215 1.41 9.01 15.87
N ALA A 216 2.11 9.19 17.00
CA ALA A 216 2.61 8.09 17.81
C ALA A 216 2.36 8.39 19.28
N VAL A 217 1.56 7.55 19.93
CA VAL A 217 1.06 7.80 21.28
C VAL A 217 1.43 6.65 22.21
N LEU A 218 1.98 6.96 23.39
CA LEU A 218 2.19 6.02 24.47
C LEU A 218 1.22 6.31 25.62
N VAL A 219 0.36 5.33 25.93
CA VAL A 219 -0.46 5.36 27.14
C VAL A 219 0.12 4.39 28.17
N THR A 220 0.50 4.95 29.31
CA THR A 220 1.00 4.20 30.45
C THR A 220 0.44 4.74 31.76
N THR A 221 0.24 3.84 32.72
CA THR A 221 -0.11 4.21 34.10
C THR A 221 1.12 4.54 34.95
N LYS A 222 2.34 4.34 34.42
CA LYS A 222 3.60 4.57 35.13
C LYS A 222 4.36 5.76 34.56
N LYS A 223 4.38 6.84 35.33
CA LYS A 223 5.14 8.05 34.98
C LYS A 223 6.62 7.76 34.67
N GLN A 224 7.26 6.87 35.44
CA GLN A 224 8.65 6.51 35.23
C GLN A 224 8.89 5.94 33.81
N LEU A 225 8.02 5.04 33.33
CA LEU A 225 8.14 4.46 32.00
C LEU A 225 8.01 5.54 30.91
N ALA A 226 7.09 6.49 31.07
CA ALA A 226 6.92 7.59 30.12
C ALA A 226 8.18 8.46 30.01
N GLU A 227 8.80 8.80 31.14
CA GLU A 227 10.04 9.60 31.15
C GLU A 227 11.21 8.82 30.53
N GLU A 228 11.37 7.53 30.87
CA GLU A 228 12.41 6.68 30.29
C GLU A 228 12.26 6.54 28.75
N VAL A 229 11.02 6.38 28.25
CA VAL A 229 10.75 6.34 26.81
C VAL A 229 11.08 7.67 26.16
N LYS A 230 10.70 8.79 26.78
CA LYS A 230 11.01 10.13 26.28
C LYS A 230 12.52 10.38 26.17
N GLU A 231 13.30 9.91 27.14
CA GLU A 231 14.76 9.97 27.07
C GLU A 231 15.30 9.15 25.89
N GLU A 232 14.81 7.92 25.70
CA GLU A 232 15.21 7.07 24.58
C GLU A 232 14.82 7.63 23.22
N ILE A 233 13.66 8.28 23.10
CA ILE A 233 13.25 9.00 21.89
C ILE A 233 14.29 10.07 21.55
N ASN A 234 14.68 10.90 22.52
CA ASN A 234 15.66 11.98 22.29
C ASN A 234 17.04 11.43 21.88
N LYS A 235 17.47 10.32 22.51
CA LYS A 235 18.73 9.65 22.14
C LYS A 235 18.66 9.11 20.71
N GLN A 236 17.61 8.38 20.37
CA GLN A 236 17.49 7.72 19.06
C GLN A 236 17.27 8.71 17.91
N LEU A 237 16.55 9.81 18.14
CA LEU A 237 16.37 10.90 17.16
C LEU A 237 17.70 11.45 16.65
N SER A 238 18.73 11.53 17.50
CA SER A 238 20.06 12.00 17.10
C SER A 238 20.76 11.10 16.07
N SER A 239 20.37 9.83 16.00
CA SER A 239 20.93 8.84 15.08
C SER A 239 20.14 8.69 13.78
N LEU A 240 18.93 9.26 13.72
CA LEU A 240 18.09 9.23 12.53
C LEU A 240 18.57 10.22 11.47
N ASN A 241 18.18 9.98 10.22
CA ASN A 241 18.46 10.89 9.13
C ASN A 241 17.91 12.30 9.47
N PRO A 242 18.71 13.38 9.34
CA PRO A 242 18.25 14.75 9.61
C PRO A 242 17.05 15.18 8.77
N LYS A 243 16.79 14.51 7.64
CA LYS A 243 15.62 14.72 6.79
C LYS A 243 14.39 13.91 7.21
N SER A 244 14.44 13.13 8.28
CA SER A 244 13.29 12.34 8.73
C SER A 244 12.19 13.27 9.26
N PHE A 245 10.94 12.85 9.04
CA PHE A 245 9.78 13.58 9.55
C PHE A 245 9.53 13.35 11.04
N ALA A 246 10.27 12.41 11.67
CA ALA A 246 9.99 11.90 13.00
C ALA A 246 9.92 12.99 14.07
N LEU A 247 10.90 13.91 14.10
CA LEU A 247 10.89 14.99 15.08
C LEU A 247 9.69 15.92 14.91
N SER A 248 9.33 16.24 13.67
CA SER A 248 8.22 17.15 13.36
C SER A 248 6.88 16.51 13.67
N SER A 249 6.71 15.23 13.31
CA SER A 249 5.53 14.42 13.63
C SER A 249 5.35 14.30 15.15
N LEU A 250 6.38 13.86 15.88
CA LEU A 250 6.31 13.69 17.34
C LEU A 250 6.02 15.00 18.08
N ARG A 251 6.62 16.12 17.66
CA ARG A 251 6.35 17.43 18.30
C ARG A 251 4.91 17.88 18.14
N LYS A 252 4.27 17.53 17.03
CA LYS A 252 2.93 18.02 16.70
C LYS A 252 1.83 17.05 17.11
N TYR A 253 2.09 15.76 17.05
CA TYR A 253 1.08 14.69 17.21
C TYR A 253 1.54 13.54 18.10
N GLY A 254 2.73 13.61 18.71
CA GLY A 254 3.16 12.65 19.71
C GLY A 254 2.54 12.95 21.08
N ALA A 255 2.19 11.91 21.83
CA ALA A 255 1.62 12.02 23.17
C ALA A 255 2.06 10.88 24.09
#